data_AF-A0A430PYE9-F1
#
_entry.id   AF-A0A430PYE9-F1
#
_cell.length_a   1.000
_cell.length_b   1.000
_cell.length_c   1.000
_cell.angle_alpha   90.00
_cell.angle_beta   90.00
_cell.angle_gamma   90.00
#
_symmetry.space_group_name_H-M   'P 1'
#
loop_
_entity.id
_entity.type
_entity.pdbx_description
1 polymer ?
#
loop_
_entity_poly.entity_id
_entity_poly.type
_entity_poly.pdbx_seq_one_letter_code
_entity_poly.pdbx_strand_id
1 'polypeptide(L)' 'MTVEDFGYTAEGRPMKGVTISSDSTRPIIWIDAGIHAREWIAPATALSIINKMSMGKKVKQMIQNRHGYVYQVGSSSELL' A
#
# COMPACT_ATOMS: atom_id res chain seq x y z
N MET A 1 -5.50 -1.17 -10.50
CA MET A 1 -4.55 -1.57 -9.45
C MET A 1 -3.26 -1.91 -10.13
N THR A 2 -2.20 -1.17 -9.85
CA THR A 2 -0.85 -1.40 -10.38
C THR A 2 0.09 -1.69 -9.21
N VAL A 3 1.13 -2.48 -9.47
CA VAL A 3 2.22 -2.72 -8.53
C VAL A 3 3.46 -2.09 -9.13
N GLU A 4 4.09 -1.21 -8.37
CA GLU A 4 5.22 -0.40 -8.83
C GLU A 4 6.35 -0.46 -7.79
N ASP A 5 7.58 -0.29 -8.28
CA ASP A 5 8.78 -0.29 -7.46
C ASP A 5 9.13 1.17 -7.13
N PHE A 6 9.08 1.54 -5.86
CA PHE A 6 9.32 2.91 -5.41
C PHE A 6 10.79 3.16 -5.04
N GLY A 7 11.60 2.10 -4.95
CA GLY A 7 13.02 2.20 -4.63
C GLY A 7 13.59 0.84 -4.20
N TYR A 8 14.79 0.88 -3.63
CA TYR A 8 15.49 -0.29 -3.12
C TYR A 8 15.89 -0.07 -1.65
N THR A 9 15.88 -1.14 -0.84
CA THR A 9 16.42 -1.13 0.52
C THR A 9 17.94 -1.01 0.51
N ALA A 10 18.56 -0.84 1.69
CA ALA A 10 20.02 -0.85 1.83
C ALA A 10 20.64 -2.16 1.31
N GLU A 11 20.04 -3.31 1.60
CA GLU A 11 20.42 -4.61 1.01
C GLU A 11 19.97 -4.83 -0.46
N GLY A 12 19.45 -3.80 -1.13
CA GLY A 12 19.10 -3.87 -2.55
C GLY A 12 17.80 -4.62 -2.87
N ARG A 13 16.90 -4.79 -1.89
CA ARG A 13 15.57 -5.40 -2.15
C ARG A 13 14.60 -4.35 -2.71
N PRO A 14 13.82 -4.66 -3.75
CA PRO A 14 12.85 -3.72 -4.29
C PRO A 14 11.71 -3.45 -3.30
N MET A 15 11.44 -2.18 -3.05
CA MET A 15 10.29 -1.73 -2.25
C MET A 15 9.05 -1.65 -3.14
N LYS A 16 8.16 -2.62 -2.97
CA LYS A 16 6.91 -2.68 -3.72
C LYS A 16 5.87 -1.76 -3.09
N GLY A 17 5.13 -1.06 -3.93
CA GLY A 17 3.89 -0.41 -3.53
C GLY A 17 2.75 -0.73 -4.49
N VAL A 18 1.53 -0.54 -4.01
CA VAL A 18 0.29 -0.83 -4.73
C VAL A 18 -0.49 0.45 -4.90
N THR A 19 -0.72 0.84 -6.16
CA THR A 19 -1.58 1.97 -6.50
C THR A 19 -2.96 1.48 -6.89
N ILE A 20 -3.98 1.95 -6.17
CA ILE A 20 -5.39 1.73 -6.46
C ILE A 20 -6.01 3.07 -6.81
N SER A 21 -5.98 3.39 -8.11
CA SER A 21 -6.74 4.50 -8.68
C SER A 21 -7.27 4.13 -10.06
N SER A 22 -8.35 4.79 -10.47
CA SER A 22 -8.85 4.79 -11.85
C SER A 22 -8.49 6.08 -12.60
N ASP A 23 -7.92 7.06 -11.90
CA ASP A 23 -7.68 8.42 -12.40
C ASP A 23 -6.52 9.05 -11.63
N SER A 24 -5.46 9.45 -12.34
CA SER A 24 -4.24 10.02 -11.75
C SER A 24 -4.39 11.47 -11.29
N THR A 25 -5.51 12.13 -11.60
CA THR A 25 -5.78 13.52 -11.18
C THR A 25 -6.44 13.62 -9.81
N ARG A 26 -6.85 12.49 -9.24
CA ARG A 26 -7.55 12.44 -7.96
C ARG A 26 -6.58 12.66 -6.79
N PRO A 27 -7.05 13.29 -5.69
CA PRO A 27 -6.26 13.38 -4.47
C PRO A 27 -5.87 11.98 -3.99
N ILE A 28 -4.63 11.85 -3.54
CA ILE A 28 -4.02 10.57 -3.17
C ILE A 28 -3.97 10.44 -1.64
N ILE A 29 -4.37 9.28 -1.14
CA ILE A 29 -4.08 8.87 0.24
C ILE A 29 -2.91 7.88 0.21
N TRP A 30 -1.83 8.25 0.89
CA TRP A 30 -0.65 7.40 1.05
C TRP A 30 -0.72 6.65 2.39
N ILE A 31 -0.51 5.34 2.35
CA ILE A 31 -0.46 4.47 3.53
C ILE A 31 0.85 3.69 3.48
N ASP A 32 1.68 3.87 4.50
CA ASP A 32 2.90 3.08 4.71
C ASP A 32 2.77 2.23 5.98
N ALA A 33 3.33 1.02 5.94
CA ALA A 33 3.27 0.07 7.06
C ALA A 33 4.54 -0.78 7.13
N GLY A 34 5.01 -1.08 8.34
CA GLY A 34 6.19 -1.91 8.55
C GLY A 34 7.52 -1.16 8.46
N ILE A 35 7.53 0.14 8.78
CA ILE A 35 8.76 0.93 8.93
C ILE A 35 9.62 0.44 10.11
N HIS A 36 8.99 -0.10 11.16
CA HIS A 36 9.67 -0.84 12.23
C HIS A 36 9.40 -2.35 12.12
N ALA A 37 10.45 -3.17 12.14
CA ALA A 37 10.33 -4.63 11.99
C ALA A 37 9.51 -5.34 13.06
N ARG A 38 9.53 -4.82 14.28
CA ARG A 38 8.76 -5.37 15.41
C ARG A 38 7.26 -5.05 15.34
N GLU A 39 6.82 -4.17 14.44
CA GLU A 39 5.43 -3.77 14.28
C GLU A 39 4.70 -4.64 13.25
N TRP A 40 4.92 -5.95 13.30
CA TRP A 40 4.38 -6.99 12.40
C TRP A 40 2.85 -6.97 12.14
N ILE A 41 2.05 -6.38 13.04
CA ILE A 41 0.61 -6.23 12.82
C ILE A 41 0.26 -5.12 11.82
N ALA A 42 1.12 -4.12 11.65
CA ALA A 42 0.94 -3.02 10.71
C ALA A 42 0.89 -3.49 9.23
N PRO A 43 1.87 -4.26 8.71
CA PRO A 43 1.81 -4.74 7.32
C PRO A 43 0.61 -5.67 7.08
N ALA A 44 0.23 -6.50 8.05
CA ALA A 44 -0.97 -7.34 7.96
C ALA A 44 -2.25 -6.49 7.86
N THR A 45 -2.33 -5.38 8.61
CA THR A 45 -3.45 -4.45 8.55
C THR A 45 -3.51 -3.72 7.21
N ALA A 46 -2.38 -3.24 6.69
CA ALA A 46 -2.31 -2.61 5.37
C ALA A 46 -2.80 -3.56 4.26
N LEU A 47 -2.37 -4.83 4.27
CA LEU A 47 -2.85 -5.84 3.33
C LEU A 47 -4.36 -6.10 3.46
N SER A 48 -4.90 -6.11 4.68
CA SER A 48 -6.34 -6.25 4.91
C SER A 48 -7.13 -5.08 4.31
N ILE A 49 -6.62 -3.85 4.43
CA ILE A 49 -7.22 -2.66 3.81
C ILE A 49 -7.20 -2.78 2.29
N ILE A 50 -6.05 -3.11 1.69
CA ILE A 50 -5.90 -3.34 0.24
C ILE A 50 -6.94 -4.37 -0.24
N ASN A 51 -7.04 -5.50 0.47
CA ASN A 51 -7.97 -6.56 0.12
C ASN A 51 -9.43 -6.09 0.14
N LYS A 52 -9.83 -5.35 1.18
CA LYS A 52 -11.17 -4.76 1.29
C LYS A 52 -11.46 -3.75 0.17
N MET A 53 -10.46 -2.95 -0.23
CA MET A 53 -10.59 -2.00 -1.34
C MET A 53 -10.65 -2.67 -2.71
N SER A 54 -10.01 -3.83 -2.87
CA SER A 54 -10.03 -4.61 -4.11
C SER A 54 -11.35 -5.39 -4.27
N MET A 55 -11.78 -6.10 -3.22
CA MET A 55 -12.92 -7.03 -3.28
C MET A 55 -14.28 -6.38 -2.96
N GLY A 56 -14.32 -5.32 -2.16
CA GLY A 56 -15.57 -4.74 -1.66
C GLY A 56 -16.30 -3.86 -2.68
N LYS A 57 -17.27 -4.40 -3.42
CA LYS A 57 -18.03 -3.66 -4.46
C LYS A 57 -18.57 -2.28 -4.01
N LYS A 58 -19.14 -2.18 -2.80
CA LYS A 58 -19.74 -0.95 -2.27
C LYS A 58 -18.70 0.08 -1.80
N VAL A 59 -17.63 -0.39 -1.14
CA VAL A 59 -16.51 0.45 -0.67
C VAL A 59 -15.73 0.99 -1.87
N LYS A 60 -15.44 0.10 -2.83
CA LYS A 60 -14.80 0.42 -4.11
C LYS A 60 -15.49 1.61 -4.80
N GLN A 61 -16.81 1.57 -4.92
CA GLN A 61 -17.60 2.59 -5.61
C GLN A 61 -17.66 3.93 -4.85
N MET A 62 -17.75 3.92 -3.51
CA MET A 62 -17.82 5.18 -2.73
C MET A 62 -16.47 5.88 -2.56
N ILE A 63 -15.39 5.09 -2.49
CA ILE A 63 -14.08 5.56 -2.10
C ILE A 63 -13.20 5.85 -3.33
N GLN A 64 -13.12 4.91 -4.28
CA GLN A 64 -12.27 5.09 -5.47
C GLN A 64 -12.80 6.19 -6.41
N ASN A 65 -14.07 6.55 -6.31
CA ASN A 65 -14.64 7.67 -7.07
C ASN A 65 -14.12 9.05 -6.61
N ARG A 66 -13.55 9.15 -5.40
CA ARG A 66 -13.12 10.45 -4.84
C ARG A 66 -11.61 10.57 -4.66
N HIS A 67 -10.92 9.47 -4.36
CA HIS A 67 -9.49 9.49 -4.04
C HIS A 67 -8.77 8.29 -4.69
N GLY A 68 -7.50 8.51 -5.07
CA GLY A 68 -6.55 7.43 -5.34
C GLY A 68 -5.88 6.97 -4.06
N TYR A 69 -5.39 5.73 -4.03
CA TYR A 69 -4.69 5.17 -2.87
C TYR A 69 -3.36 4.58 -3.28
N VAL A 70 -2.31 4.86 -2.51
CA VAL A 70 -1.02 4.21 -2.67
C VAL A 70 -0.62 3.57 -1.35
N TYR A 71 -0.28 2.29 -1.43
CA TYR A 71 0.15 1.50 -0.29
C TYR A 71 1.61 1.12 -0.46
N GLN A 72 2.44 1.46 0.51
CA GLN A 72 3.78 0.91 0.65
C GLN A 72 3.77 -0.06 1.83
N VAL A 73 4.36 -1.24 1.63
CA VAL A 73 4.60 -2.19 2.71
C VAL A 73 6.10 -2.31 2.85
N GLY A 74 6.65 -1.66 3.87
CA GLY A 74 8.06 -1.71 4.22
C GLY A 74 8.51 -3.15 4.43
N SER A 75 9.52 -3.57 3.67
CA SER A 75 10.20 -4.83 3.89
C SER A 75 11.09 -4.67 5.11
N SER A 76 10.60 -5.14 6.26
CA SER A 76 11.35 -5.17 7.52
C SER A 76 12.42 -6.25 7.54
N SER A 77 13.26 -6.31 6.51
CA SER A 77 14.31 -7.32 6.40
C SER A 77 15.58 -7.01 7.20
N GLU A 78 15.65 -5.91 7.96
CA GLU A 78 16.90 -5.49 8.63
C GLU A 78 16.70 -5.01 10.07
N LEU A 79 16.02 -5.81 10.91
CA LEU A 79 16.23 -5.74 12.36
C LEU A 79 16.22 -7.16 12.94
N LEU A 80 17.33 -7.85 12.74
CA LEU A 80 17.95 -8.70 13.77
C LEU A 80 19.36 -8.17 14.01
#